data_AF-A0A498JMM2-F1
#
_entry.id   AF-A0A498JMM2-F1
#
_cell.length_a   1.000
_cell.length_b   1.000
_cell.length_c   1.000
_cell.angle_alpha   90.00
_cell.angle_beta   90.00
_cell.angle_gamma   90.00
#
_symmetry.space_group_name_H-M   'P 1'
#
loop_
_entity.id
_entity.type
_entity.pdbx_description
1 polymer ?
#
loop_
_entity_poly.entity_id
_entity_poly.type
_entity_poly.pdbx_seq_one_letter_code
_entity_poly.pdbx_strand_id
1 'polypeptide(L)'
;MHYVRLLQTFKRLEEDVLPHIQALPNLEMLSLINAYVGEKLCFSRGFIKLKHLLLCSFPVLNSIAIEKGAMPNLQVLRIGNCLELKALPQGIEFLANVERLILYYVPMQLIESVR
;
A
#
# COMPACT_ATOMS: atom_id res chain seq x y z
N MET A 1 23.47 -1.36 -1.07
CA MET A 1 22.71 -1.57 0.18
C MET A 1 21.24 -1.36 -0.12
N HIS A 2 20.43 -2.42 -0.03
CA HIS A 2 18.97 -2.33 -0.20
C HIS A 2 18.37 -1.95 1.16
N TYR A 3 17.88 -0.72 1.31
CA TYR A 3 17.24 -0.32 2.56
C TYR A 3 15.81 -0.86 2.59
N VAL A 4 15.54 -1.70 3.58
CA VAL A 4 14.18 -2.13 3.92
C VAL A 4 13.69 -1.23 5.05
N ARG A 5 12.65 -0.42 4.81
CA ARG A 5 12.02 0.35 5.90
C ARG A 5 10.73 -0.36 6.30
N LEU A 6 10.80 -1.10 7.40
CA LEU A 6 9.63 -1.63 8.09
C LEU A 6 9.10 -0.52 9.00
N LEU A 7 7.88 -0.05 8.75
CA LEU A 7 7.18 0.80 9.70
C LEU A 7 6.15 -0.07 10.41
N GLN A 8 6.57 -0.64 11.54
CA GLN A 8 5.68 -1.16 12.57
C GLN A 8 5.50 -0.03 13.58
N THR A 9 4.45 0.77 13.44
CA THR A 9 4.16 1.79 14.44
C THR A 9 3.27 1.18 15.52
N PHE A 10 3.81 1.01 16.73
CA PHE A 10 3.03 0.58 17.91
C PHE A 10 1.97 1.63 18.32
N LYS A 11 2.11 2.86 17.82
CA LYS A 11 1.08 3.90 17.86
C LYS A 11 0.54 4.08 16.44
N ARG A 12 -0.78 3.98 16.30
CA ARG A 12 -1.47 4.27 15.05
C ARG A 12 -1.14 5.69 14.60
N LEU A 13 -0.84 5.89 13.33
CA LEU A 13 -0.52 7.20 12.75
C LEU A 13 -1.75 8.10 12.81
N GLU A 14 -1.70 9.14 13.64
CA GLU A 14 -2.70 10.23 13.66
C GLU A 14 -2.41 11.28 12.57
N GLU A 15 -1.15 11.46 12.20
CA GLU A 15 -0.69 12.32 11.09
C GLU A 15 -0.29 11.49 9.86
N ASP A 16 -0.54 12.04 8.67
CA ASP A 16 -0.13 11.42 7.41
C ASP A 16 1.39 11.48 7.25
N VAL A 17 2.07 10.35 7.51
CA VAL A 17 3.53 10.22 7.37
C VAL A 17 3.97 9.80 5.97
N LEU A 18 3.04 9.46 5.07
CA LEU A 18 3.38 9.07 3.71
C LEU A 18 4.21 10.14 2.98
N PRO A 19 3.93 11.46 3.13
CA PRO A 19 4.75 12.52 2.55
C PRO A 19 6.22 12.53 3.01
N HIS A 20 6.49 12.10 4.25
CA HIS A 20 7.86 12.01 4.77
C HIS A 20 8.58 10.74 4.29
N ILE A 21 7.83 9.66 4.10
CA ILE A 21 8.37 8.36 3.66
C ILE A 21 8.71 8.39 2.18
N GLN A 22 7.84 9.00 1.35
CA GLN A 22 8.09 9.13 -0.09
C GLN A 22 9.35 9.94 -0.41
N ALA A 23 9.77 10.84 0.47
CA ALA A 23 10.97 11.65 0.30
C ALA A 23 12.28 10.84 0.42
N LEU A 24 12.21 9.58 0.84
CA LEU A 24 13.39 8.74 1.00
C LEU A 24 13.96 8.31 -0.36
N PRO A 25 15.20 8.69 -0.70
CA PRO A 25 15.73 8.57 -2.06
C PRO A 25 16.07 7.14 -2.50
N ASN A 26 16.09 6.16 -1.59
CA ASN A 26 16.47 4.75 -1.85
C ASN A 26 15.47 3.75 -1.28
N LEU A 27 14.22 4.17 -1.04
CA LEU A 27 13.20 3.29 -0.51
C LEU A 27 12.69 2.33 -1.60
N GLU A 28 13.15 1.08 -1.54
CA GLU A 28 12.71 0.02 -2.47
C GLU A 28 11.62 -0.88 -1.90
N MET A 29 11.54 -0.99 -0.57
CA MET A 29 10.53 -1.80 0.10
C MET A 29 9.90 -1.03 1.26
N LEU A 30 8.57 -0.98 1.25
CA LEU A 30 7.74 -0.37 2.28
C LEU A 30 6.77 -1.42 2.80
N SER A 31 6.75 -1.59 4.12
CA SER A 31 5.73 -2.39 4.81
C SER A 31 5.03 -1.52 5.84
N LEU A 32 3.71 -1.41 5.69
CA LEU A 32 2.82 -0.75 6.62
C LEU A 32 1.98 -1.82 7.30
N ILE A 33 2.19 -2.04 8.60
CA ILE A 33 1.50 -3.07 9.37
C ILE A 33 0.84 -2.41 10.57
N ASN A 34 -0.49 -2.43 10.65
CA ASN A 34 -1.26 -1.75 11.69
C ASN A 34 -0.85 -0.28 11.87
N ALA A 35 -0.40 0.35 10.77
CA ALA A 35 0.24 1.65 10.82
C ALA A 35 -0.78 2.79 10.86
N TYR A 36 -2.01 2.58 10.40
CA TYR A 36 -2.97 3.65 10.13
C TYR A 36 -4.34 3.34 10.73
N VAL A 37 -5.01 4.38 11.22
CA VAL A 37 -6.37 4.33 11.78
C VAL A 37 -7.45 4.87 10.87
N GLY A 38 -7.08 5.54 9.79
CA GLY A 38 -8.07 6.09 8.88
C GLY A 38 -8.72 5.02 8.02
N GLU A 39 -9.91 5.35 7.54
CA GLU A 39 -10.67 4.49 6.63
C GLU A 39 -10.15 4.51 5.19
N LYS A 40 -9.40 5.56 4.82
CA LYS A 40 -8.93 5.79 3.45
C LYS A 40 -7.44 6.01 3.43
N LEU A 41 -6.72 5.23 2.62
CA LEU A 41 -5.28 5.39 2.42
C LEU A 41 -5.02 5.95 1.02
N CYS A 42 -4.31 7.06 0.92
CA CYS A 42 -4.00 7.68 -0.37
C CYS A 42 -2.49 7.69 -0.62
N PHE A 43 -2.07 7.12 -1.74
CA PHE A 43 -0.70 7.22 -2.23
C PHE A 43 -0.63 8.30 -3.31
N SER A 44 -0.06 9.45 -2.95
CA SER A 44 0.28 10.51 -3.88
C SER A 44 1.61 10.25 -4.58
N ARG A 45 2.03 11.18 -5.44
CA ARG A 45 3.28 11.10 -6.23
C ARG A 45 4.52 11.14 -5.33
N GLY A 46 5.41 10.14 -5.44
CA GLY A 46 6.76 10.28 -4.86
C GLY A 46 7.54 8.99 -4.61
N PHE A 47 6.90 7.83 -4.57
CA PHE A 47 7.55 6.54 -4.30
C PHE A 47 8.26 5.98 -5.56
N ILE A 48 9.13 6.79 -6.16
CA ILE A 48 9.72 6.53 -7.48
C ILE A 48 10.55 5.25 -7.50
N LYS A 49 11.26 4.90 -6.42
CA LYS A 49 12.10 3.68 -6.37
C LYS A 49 11.43 2.47 -5.72
N LEU A 50 10.18 2.60 -5.27
CA LEU A 50 9.51 1.55 -4.54
C LEU A 50 9.18 0.37 -5.47
N LYS A 51 9.67 -0.82 -5.12
CA LYS A 51 9.44 -2.08 -5.85
C LYS A 51 8.49 -3.01 -5.11
N HIS A 52 8.47 -2.96 -3.78
CA HIS A 52 7.65 -3.82 -2.94
C HIS A 52 6.83 -3.01 -1.94
N LEU A 53 5.50 -3.16 -2.00
CA LEU A 53 4.58 -2.59 -1.03
C LEU A 53 3.81 -3.71 -0.33
N LEU A 54 3.83 -3.67 1.01
CA LEU A 54 2.97 -4.49 1.86
C LEU A 54 2.04 -3.60 2.69
N LEU A 55 0.75 -3.82 2.56
CA LEU A 55 -0.31 -3.27 3.41
C LEU A 55 -0.92 -4.41 4.21
N CYS A 56 -0.68 -4.45 5.52
CA CYS A 56 -1.20 -5.50 6.38
C CYS A 56 -1.91 -4.97 7.63
N SER A 57 -2.98 -5.64 8.05
CA SER A 57 -3.63 -5.42 9.36
C SER A 57 -4.19 -4.01 9.54
N PHE A 58 -5.05 -3.58 8.63
CA PHE A 58 -5.78 -2.31 8.74
C PHE A 58 -7.25 -2.58 9.04
N PRO A 59 -7.68 -2.53 10.31
CA PRO A 59 -8.99 -3.05 10.72
C PRO A 59 -10.19 -2.22 10.24
N VAL A 60 -9.99 -0.96 9.89
CA VAL A 60 -11.07 -0.04 9.46
C VAL A 60 -10.86 0.52 8.04
N LEU A 61 -9.78 0.10 7.37
CA LEU A 61 -9.44 0.58 6.03
C LEU A 61 -10.45 0.03 5.02
N ASN A 62 -11.23 0.93 4.43
CA ASN A 62 -12.28 0.58 3.48
C ASN A 62 -11.95 0.96 2.03
N SER A 63 -10.98 1.85 1.81
CA SER A 63 -10.56 2.27 0.47
C SER A 63 -9.08 2.62 0.38
N ILE A 64 -8.49 2.34 -0.78
CA ILE A 64 -7.12 2.71 -1.12
C ILE A 64 -7.18 3.48 -2.45
N ALA A 65 -6.53 4.64 -2.50
CA ALA A 65 -6.39 5.44 -3.70
C ALA A 65 -4.91 5.55 -4.08
N ILE A 66 -4.62 5.36 -5.37
CA ILE A 66 -3.28 5.45 -5.94
C ILE A 66 -3.33 6.49 -7.05
N GLU A 67 -2.61 7.59 -6.88
CA GLU A 67 -2.52 8.60 -7.92
C GLU A 67 -1.55 8.19 -9.02
N LYS A 68 -1.80 8.69 -10.25
CA LYS A 68 -0.88 8.51 -11.36
C LYS A 68 0.51 9.06 -11.01
N GLY A 69 1.52 8.21 -11.09
CA GLY A 69 2.90 8.55 -10.74
C GLY A 69 3.25 8.33 -9.27
N ALA A 70 2.35 7.75 -8.46
CA ALA A 70 2.63 7.39 -7.08
C ALA A 70 3.83 6.45 -6.95
N MET A 71 3.76 5.31 -7.64
CA MET A 71 4.73 4.21 -7.52
C MET A 71 5.04 3.61 -8.90
N PRO A 72 5.73 4.34 -9.79
CA PRO A 72 5.92 3.94 -11.18
C PRO A 72 6.71 2.63 -11.35
N ASN A 73 7.54 2.24 -10.38
CA ASN A 73 8.40 1.06 -10.46
C ASN A 73 7.94 -0.08 -9.54
N LEU A 74 6.69 -0.05 -9.06
CA LEU A 74 6.17 -1.09 -8.17
C LEU A 74 6.05 -2.42 -8.92
N GLN A 75 6.63 -3.48 -8.36
CA GLN A 75 6.63 -4.83 -8.92
C GLN A 75 5.72 -5.78 -8.13
N VAL A 76 5.65 -5.59 -6.81
CA VAL A 76 4.86 -6.46 -5.93
C VAL A 76 3.99 -5.62 -5.01
N LEU A 77 2.67 -5.85 -5.10
CA LEU A 77 1.67 -5.32 -4.18
C LEU A 77 1.09 -6.46 -3.35
N ARG A 78 1.25 -6.38 -2.03
CA ARG A 78 0.64 -7.31 -1.07
C ARG A 78 -0.36 -6.56 -0.21
N ILE A 79 -1.60 -7.06 -0.16
CA ILE A 79 -2.63 -6.54 0.73
C ILE A 79 -3.17 -7.72 1.53
N GLY A 80 -3.16 -7.60 2.86
CA GLY A 80 -3.78 -8.63 3.66
C GLY A 80 -4.22 -8.22 5.06
N ASN A 81 -5.09 -9.04 5.64
CA ASN A 81 -5.74 -8.74 6.91
C ASN A 81 -6.43 -7.34 6.90
N CYS A 82 -7.18 -7.07 5.82
CA CYS A 82 -7.92 -5.82 5.60
C CYS A 82 -9.38 -6.18 5.27
N LEU A 83 -10.15 -6.57 6.29
CA LEU A 83 -11.48 -7.15 6.11
C LEU A 83 -12.58 -6.13 5.75
N GLU A 84 -12.35 -4.84 5.99
CA GLU A 84 -13.30 -3.77 5.65
C GLU A 84 -13.09 -3.20 4.24
N LEU A 85 -12.07 -3.68 3.51
CA LEU A 85 -11.70 -3.16 2.20
C LEU A 85 -12.78 -3.47 1.16
N LYS A 86 -13.40 -2.44 0.59
CA LYS A 86 -14.60 -2.59 -0.25
C LYS A 86 -14.30 -2.92 -1.72
N ALA A 87 -13.13 -2.55 -2.20
CA ALA A 87 -12.73 -2.71 -3.60
C ALA A 87 -11.21 -2.78 -3.73
N LEU A 88 -10.74 -3.19 -4.91
CA LEU A 88 -9.33 -3.03 -5.28
C LEU A 88 -8.92 -1.55 -5.20
N PRO A 89 -7.62 -1.26 -5.00
CA PRO A 89 -7.12 0.11 -5.02
C PRO A 89 -7.61 0.88 -6.26
N GLN A 90 -8.23 2.04 -6.04
CA GLN A 90 -8.55 2.95 -7.12
C GLN A 90 -7.24 3.46 -7.74
N GLY A 91 -7.11 3.44 -9.07
CA GLY A 91 -5.86 3.80 -9.74
C GLY A 91 -4.85 2.65 -9.81
N ILE A 92 -5.26 1.40 -9.52
CA ILE A 92 -4.41 0.21 -9.70
C ILE A 92 -3.90 0.08 -11.15
N GLU A 93 -4.65 0.58 -12.13
CA GLU A 93 -4.27 0.65 -13.54
C GLU A 93 -3.04 1.54 -13.80
N PHE A 94 -2.68 2.44 -12.88
CA PHE A 94 -1.46 3.24 -12.98
C PHE A 94 -0.20 2.46 -12.56
N LEU A 95 -0.36 1.28 -11.97
CA LEU A 95 0.73 0.42 -11.54
C LEU A 95 1.22 -0.50 -12.67
N ALA A 96 1.68 0.12 -13.77
CA ALA A 96 2.01 -0.57 -15.02
C ALA A 96 3.10 -1.65 -14.93
N ASN A 97 3.94 -1.64 -13.89
CA ASN A 97 5.04 -2.59 -13.69
C ASN A 97 4.74 -3.68 -12.65
N VAL A 98 3.52 -3.76 -12.12
CA VAL A 98 3.17 -4.77 -11.11
C VAL A 98 3.11 -6.15 -11.75
N GLU A 99 4.01 -7.02 -11.33
CA GLU A 99 4.09 -8.42 -11.75
C GLU A 99 3.29 -9.34 -10.84
N ARG A 100 3.11 -8.94 -9.56
CA ARG A 100 2.42 -9.75 -8.56
C ARG A 100 1.51 -8.91 -7.68
N LEU A 101 0.22 -9.21 -7.75
CA LEU A 101 -0.79 -8.82 -6.78
C LEU A 101 -1.11 -10.01 -5.87
N ILE A 102 -0.91 -9.86 -4.56
CA ILE A 102 -1.18 -10.91 -3.58
C ILE A 102 -2.18 -10.38 -2.59
N LEU A 103 -3.34 -11.05 -2.53
CA LEU A 103 -4.45 -10.75 -1.63
C LEU A 103 -4.65 -11.92 -0.67
N TYR A 104 -4.73 -11.65 0.64
CA TYR A 104 -4.94 -12.70 1.64
C TYR A 104 -5.65 -12.13 2.88
N TYR A 105 -6.68 -12.81 3.40
CA TYR A 105 -7.55 -12.27 4.46
C TYR A 105 -8.11 -10.87 4.11
N VAL A 106 -8.70 -10.77 2.92
CA VAL A 106 -9.49 -9.62 2.44
C VAL A 106 -10.88 -10.14 2.02
N PRO A 107 -11.89 -9.28 1.80
CA PRO A 107 -13.21 -9.75 1.37
C PRO A 107 -13.15 -10.54 0.06
N MET A 108 -13.94 -11.60 -0.01
CA MET A 108 -13.92 -12.55 -1.13
C MET A 108 -14.16 -11.87 -2.49
N GLN A 109 -15.00 -10.83 -2.52
CA GLN A 109 -15.32 -10.08 -3.72
C GLN A 109 -14.08 -9.44 -4.38
N LEU A 110 -13.05 -9.09 -3.59
CA LEU A 110 -11.80 -8.54 -4.13
C LEU A 110 -10.92 -9.61 -4.75
N ILE A 111 -11.00 -10.85 -4.27
CA ILE A 111 -10.25 -11.97 -4.83
C ILE A 111 -10.86 -12.39 -6.17
N GLU A 112 -12.18 -12.35 -6.27
CA GLU A 112 -12.93 -12.67 -7.48
C GLU A 112 -12.74 -11.62 -8.58
N SER A 113 -12.59 -10.33 -8.24
CA SER A 113 -12.40 -9.25 -9.21
C SER A 113 -11.03 -9.20 -9.89
N VAL A 114 -10.08 -10.04 -9.45
CA VAL A 114 -8.72 -10.15 -10.02
C VAL A 114 -8.61 -11.31 -11.03
N ARG A 115 -9.63 -12.16 -11.15
CA ARG A 115 -9.67 -13.24 -12.15
C ARG A 115 -10.14 -12.75 -13.50
#